data_AF-A0A6I5CJA5-F1
#
_entry.id   AF-A0A6I5CJA5-F1
#
_cell.length_a   1.000
_cell.length_b   1.000
_cell.length_c   1.000
_cell.angle_alpha   90.00
_cell.angle_beta   90.00
_cell.angle_gamma   90.00
#
_symmetry.space_group_name_H-M   'P 1'
#
loop_
_entity.id
_entity.type
_entity.pdbx_description
1 polymer ?
#
loop_
_entity_poly.entity_id
_entity_poly.type
_entity_poly.pdbx_seq_one_letter_code
_entity_poly.pdbx_strand_id
1 'polypeptide(L)' 'GGSAEGAYRLASVLDARRPPLPAHELGEPAVHEKTECEEWYERAASQGHRRAQVRVGMLAAARGDVVEAARWYREA' A
#
# COMPACT_ATOMS: atom_id res chain seq x y z
N GLY A 1 -8.34 -18.86 -5.05
CA GLY A 1 -7.29 -17.83 -4.95
C GLY A 1 -7.48 -16.84 -6.08
N GLY A 2 -7.62 -15.55 -5.79
CA GLY A 2 -7.70 -14.51 -6.83
C GLY A 2 -6.29 -14.14 -7.29
N SER A 3 -6.08 -13.94 -8.60
CA SER A 3 -4.75 -13.64 -9.17
C SER A 3 -4.06 -12.45 -8.50
N ALA A 4 -2.81 -12.65 -8.07
CA ALA A 4 -1.97 -11.60 -7.49
C ALA A 4 -1.79 -10.41 -8.43
N GLU A 5 -1.66 -10.68 -9.74
CA GLU A 5 -1.60 -9.67 -10.80
C GLU A 5 -2.93 -8.91 -10.92
N GLY A 6 -4.07 -9.59 -10.73
CA GLY A 6 -5.39 -8.96 -10.76
C GLY A 6 -5.58 -7.99 -9.59
N ALA A 7 -5.21 -8.41 -8.38
CA ALA A 7 -5.21 -7.55 -7.19
C ALA A 7 -4.27 -6.35 -7.38
N TYR A 8 -3.07 -6.56 -7.93
CA TYR A 8 -2.11 -5.50 -8.21
C TYR A 8 -2.65 -4.47 -9.21
N ARG A 9 -3.28 -4.91 -10.30
CA ARG A 9 -3.90 -4.01 -11.30
C ARG A 9 -5.03 -3.20 -10.71
N LEU A 10 -5.90 -3.82 -9.91
CA LEU A 10 -6.99 -3.12 -9.24
C LEU A 10 -6.44 -2.05 -8.29
N ALA A 11 -5.45 -2.41 -7.48
CA ALA A 11 -4.77 -1.48 -6.59
C ALA A 11 -4.21 -0.27 -7.37
N SER A 12 -3.46 -0.49 -8.45
CA SER A 12 -2.90 0.60 -9.25
C SER A 12 -3.95 1.50 -9.92
N VAL A 13 -5.12 0.95 -10.28
CA VAL A 13 -6.23 1.75 -10.81
C VAL A 13 -6.87 2.61 -9.72
N LEU A 14 -7.05 2.08 -8.51
CA LEU A 14 -7.57 2.84 -7.36
C LEU A 14 -6.58 3.94 -6.95
N ASP A 15 -5.28 3.64 -6.93
CA ASP A 15 -4.19 4.56 -6.64
C ASP A 15 -4.22 5.77 -7.58
N ALA A 16 -4.31 5.50 -8.89
CA ALA A 16 -4.33 6.54 -9.93
C ALA A 16 -5.59 7.43 -9.89
N ARG A 17 -6.68 6.94 -9.28
CA ARG A 17 -7.93 7.69 -9.12
C ARG A 17 -7.99 8.45 -7.80
N ARG A 18 -7.01 8.27 -6.91
CA ARG A 18 -6.98 8.95 -5.63
C ARG A 18 -6.62 10.41 -5.87
N PRO A 19 -7.40 11.37 -5.35
CA PRO A 19 -6.95 12.77 -5.33
C PRO A 19 -5.67 12.87 -4.48
N PRO A 20 -4.72 13.75 -4.84
CA PRO A 20 -3.56 13.99 -4.00
C PRO A 20 -4.02 14.38 -2.60
N LEU A 21 -3.48 13.71 -1.58
CA LEU A 21 -3.79 14.04 -0.19
C LEU A 21 -3.51 15.53 0.03
N PRO A 22 -4.42 16.29 0.66
CA PRO A 22 -4.16 17.68 0.99
C PRO A 22 -2.90 17.77 1.84
N ALA A 23 -1.99 18.67 1.47
CA ALA A 23 -0.63 18.72 2.00
C ALA A 23 -0.53 19.09 3.49
N HIS A 24 -1.64 19.36 4.18
CA HIS A 24 -1.69 19.69 5.59
C HIS A 24 -3.16 19.75 6.04
N GLU A 25 -3.61 18.77 6.81
CA GLU A 25 -4.55 19.10 7.89
C GLU A 25 -3.84 18.74 9.19
N LEU A 26 -3.39 19.79 9.85
CA LEU A 26 -2.79 19.75 11.17
C LEU A 26 -3.83 19.27 12.17
N GLY A 27 -3.51 18.20 12.91
CA GLY A 27 -3.97 18.07 14.29
C GLY A 27 -4.92 16.93 14.62
N GLU A 28 -5.47 16.20 13.65
CA GLU A 28 -6.19 14.97 13.98
C GLU A 28 -5.21 13.79 13.91
N PRO A 29 -5.18 12.89 14.91
CA PRO A 29 -4.51 11.61 14.73
C PRO A 29 -5.29 10.92 13.62
N ALA A 30 -4.85 11.11 12.38
CA ALA A 30 -5.32 10.34 11.25
C ALA A 30 -5.09 8.90 11.67
N VAL A 31 -6.18 8.26 12.11
CA VAL A 31 -6.28 6.82 12.24
C VAL A 31 -5.82 6.38 10.86
N HIS A 32 -4.60 5.80 10.79
CA HIS A 32 -3.95 5.44 9.54
C HIS A 32 -4.68 4.21 9.00
N GLU A 33 -5.94 4.43 8.62
CA GLU A 33 -6.80 3.42 8.04
C GLU A 33 -6.23 3.14 6.65
N LYS A 34 -5.97 1.86 6.40
CA LYS A 34 -5.43 1.42 5.14
C LYS A 34 -6.43 1.76 4.06
N THR A 35 -6.00 2.48 3.03
CA THR A 35 -6.93 2.76 1.93
C THR A 35 -7.22 1.50 1.15
N GLU A 36 -8.37 1.43 0.48
CA GLU A 36 -8.75 0.28 -0.35
C GLU A 36 -7.63 -0.14 -1.33
N CYS A 37 -6.91 0.83 -1.89
CA CYS A 37 -5.73 0.58 -2.72
C CYS A 37 -4.62 -0.19 -1.98
N GLU A 38 -4.31 0.18 -0.74
CA GLU A 38 -3.30 -0.49 0.09
C GLU A 38 -3.71 -1.93 0.40
N GLU A 39 -4.99 -2.17 0.68
CA GLU A 39 -5.52 -3.51 0.93
C GLU A 39 -5.33 -4.43 -0.28
N TRP A 40 -5.58 -3.92 -1.50
CA TRP A 40 -5.35 -4.68 -2.73
C TRP A 40 -3.86 -4.90 -3.02
N TYR A 41 -3.00 -3.92 -2.72
CA TYR A 41 -1.55 -4.12 -2.80
C TYR A 41 -1.07 -5.16 -1.80
N GLU A 42 -1.57 -5.18 -0.57
CA GLU A 42 -1.25 -6.20 0.44
C GLU A 42 -1.71 -7.59 0.04
N ARG A 43 -2.90 -7.70 -0.56
CA ARG A 43 -3.40 -8.95 -1.10
C ARG A 43 -2.56 -9.48 -2.27
N ALA A 44 -2.01 -8.59 -3.10
CA ALA A 44 -1.07 -8.99 -4.15
C ALA A 44 0.30 -9.36 -3.55
N ALA A 45 0.79 -8.58 -2.58
CA ALA A 45 2.09 -8.76 -1.92
C ALA A 45 2.17 -10.07 -1.13
N SER A 46 1.11 -10.40 -0.37
CA SER A 46 0.98 -11.67 0.36
C SER A 46 0.94 -12.91 -0.54
N GLN A 47 0.69 -12.74 -1.84
CA GLN A 47 0.78 -13.80 -2.84
C GLN A 47 2.13 -13.82 -3.58
N GLY A 48 3.13 -13.04 -3.13
CA GLY A 48 4.48 -13.00 -3.70
C GLY A 48 4.65 -12.07 -4.90
N HIS A 49 3.71 -11.12 -5.13
CA HIS A 49 3.85 -10.18 -6.23
C HIS A 49 4.90 -9.10 -5.92
N ARG A 50 6.12 -9.26 -6.47
CA ARG A 50 7.28 -8.37 -6.26
C ARG A 50 6.97 -6.87 -6.30
N ARG A 51 6.28 -6.40 -7.35
CA ARG A 51 5.96 -4.95 -7.45
C ARG A 51 4.98 -4.48 -6.37
N ALA A 52 4.14 -5.38 -5.87
CA ALA A 52 3.17 -5.07 -4.84
C ALA A 52 3.87 -5.01 -3.48
N GLN A 53 4.77 -5.94 -3.18
CA GLN A 53 5.62 -5.89 -1.98
C GLN A 53 6.39 -4.56 -1.89
N VAL A 54 6.99 -4.09 -2.98
CA VAL A 54 7.62 -2.75 -3.01
C VAL A 54 6.62 -1.62 -2.72
N ARG A 55 5.41 -1.65 -3.31
CA ARG A 55 4.38 -0.62 -3.05
C ARG A 55 3.96 -0.60 -1.58
N VAL A 56 3.65 -1.76 -1.01
CA VAL A 56 3.25 -1.86 0.40
C VAL A 56 4.39 -1.37 1.31
N GLY A 57 5.65 -1.70 0.99
CA GLY A 57 6.80 -1.19 1.71
C GLY A 57 6.92 0.35 1.67
N MET A 58 6.66 0.96 0.52
CA MET A 58 6.65 2.42 0.37
C MET A 58 5.51 3.07 1.17
N LEU A 59 4.32 2.49 1.12
CA LEU A 59 3.15 2.97 1.84
C LEU A 59 3.37 2.88 3.36
N ALA A 60 3.84 1.73 3.85
CA ALA A 60 4.21 1.56 5.26
C ALA A 60 5.25 2.58 5.73
N ALA A 61 6.29 2.83 4.93
CA ALA A 61 7.30 3.83 5.24
C ALA A 61 6.72 5.26 5.28
N ALA A 62 5.79 5.60 4.38
CA ALA A 62 5.13 6.90 4.36
C ALA A 62 4.25 7.15 5.60
N ARG A 63 3.70 6.07 6.19
CA ARG A 63 2.98 6.10 7.48
C ARG A 63 3.89 6.11 8.71
N GLY A 64 5.21 5.98 8.51
CA GLY A 64 6.19 5.84 9.59
C GLY A 64 6.34 4.42 10.15
N ASP A 65 5.68 3.42 9.55
CA ASP A 65 5.86 2.01 9.93
C ASP A 65 7.08 1.41 9.23
N VAL A 66 8.25 1.72 9.79
CA VAL A 66 9.54 1.27 9.26
C VAL A 66 9.70 -0.25 9.38
N VAL A 67 9.06 -0.89 10.36
CA VAL A 67 9.18 -2.35 10.58
C VAL A 67 8.42 -3.11 9.51
N GLU A 68 7.17 -2.71 9.24
CA GLU A 68 6.37 -3.27 8.15
C GLU A 68 7.03 -3.00 6.80
N ALA A 69 7.56 -1.78 6.58
CA ALA A 69 8.28 -1.45 5.36
C ALA A 69 9.50 -2.36 5.11
N ALA A 70 10.37 -2.53 6.12
CA ALA A 70 11.55 -3.35 6.01
C ALA A 70 11.23 -4.83 5.82
N ARG A 71 10.09 -5.31 6.31
CA ARG A 71 9.61 -6.67 6.01
C ARG A 71 9.29 -6.81 4.52
N TRP A 72 8.46 -5.92 3.98
CA TRP A 72 8.05 -6.02 2.58
C TRP A 72 9.21 -5.83 1.60
N TYR A 73 10.17 -4.96 1.91
CA TYR A 73 11.37 -4.80 1.08
C TYR A 73 12.28 -6.04 1.08
N ARG A 74 12.27 -6.83 2.16
CA ARG A 74 13.02 -8.10 2.19
C ARG A 74 12.33 -9.22 1.43
N GLU A 75 11.00 -9.17 1.33
CA GLU A 75 10.20 -10.18 0.62
C GLU A 75 10.08 -9.90 -0.90
N ALA A 76 10.31 -8.66 -1.33
CA ALA A 76 10.30 -8.21 -2.73
C ALA A 76 11.52 -8.73 -3.53
#